data_AF-A0A2N7QUW4-F1
#
_entry.id   AF-A0A2N7QUW4-F1
#
_cell.length_a   1.000
_cell.length_b   1.000
_cell.length_c   1.000
_cell.angle_alpha   90.00
_cell.angle_beta   90.00
_cell.angle_gamma   90.00
#
_symmetry.space_group_name_H-M   'P 1'
#
loop_
_entity.id
_entity.type
_entity.pdbx_description
1 polymer ?
#
loop_
_entity_poly.entity_id
_entity_poly.type
_entity_poly.pdbx_seq_one_letter_code
_entity_poly.pdbx_strand_id
1 'polypeptide(L)'
;MPIRVGLQQDDVNYLFSLSYGELLNIPLVSADRLLAEHLIEAVGMLDGAAVTGRKLYNVDITRRGRLMVTAVLRGHNSRFIAPPS
;
A
#
# COMPACT_ATOMS: atom_id res chain seq x y z
N MET A 1 3.18 -17.17 4.20
CA MET A 1 3.86 -16.90 2.91
C MET A 1 4.83 -15.76 3.11
N PRO A 2 6.12 -15.92 2.80
CA PRO A 2 7.06 -14.82 2.93
C PRO A 2 6.80 -13.84 1.78
N ILE A 3 6.43 -12.62 2.11
CA ILE A 3 6.33 -11.49 1.18
C ILE A 3 7.77 -11.23 0.70
N ARG A 4 8.09 -11.68 -0.51
CA ARG A 4 9.47 -11.81 -1.03
C ARG A 4 9.67 -10.95 -2.28
N VAL A 5 9.52 -9.64 -2.16
CA VAL A 5 10.29 -8.64 -2.90
C VAL A 5 10.31 -7.34 -2.10
N GLY A 6 11.49 -6.88 -1.70
CA GLY A 6 11.85 -5.45 -1.61
C GLY A 6 11.03 -4.43 -0.82
N LEU A 7 9.98 -4.79 -0.08
CA LEU A 7 9.14 -3.81 0.62
C LEU A 7 9.96 -2.97 1.60
N GLN A 8 9.76 -1.66 1.55
CA GLN A 8 10.40 -0.69 2.41
C GLN A 8 9.43 -0.24 3.51
N GLN A 9 9.96 0.43 4.53
CA GLN A 9 9.14 0.98 5.62
C GLN A 9 8.05 1.92 5.09
N ASP A 10 8.38 2.76 4.10
CA ASP A 10 7.41 3.68 3.50
C ASP A 10 6.25 2.96 2.82
N ASP A 11 6.51 1.83 2.14
CA ASP A 11 5.45 1.04 1.50
C ASP A 11 4.45 0.53 2.55
N VAL A 12 4.94 0.14 3.73
CA VAL A 12 4.11 -0.28 4.85
C VAL A 12 3.35 0.91 5.44
N ASN A 13 3.97 2.08 5.57
CA ASN A 13 3.28 3.29 6.03
C ASN A 13 2.08 3.64 5.14
N TYR A 14 2.21 3.53 3.82
CA TYR A 14 1.07 3.74 2.91
C TYR A 14 -0.05 2.70 3.08
N LEU A 15 0.28 1.44 3.37
CA LEU A 15 -0.72 0.42 3.72
C LEU A 15 -1.48 0.77 5.00
N PHE A 16 -0.81 1.37 5.98
CA PHE A 16 -1.47 1.84 7.20
C PHE A 16 -2.44 2.98 6.90
N SER A 17 -2.02 4.01 6.17
CA SER A 17 -2.89 5.13 5.76
C SER A 17 -4.13 4.62 5.00
N LEU A 18 -3.94 3.70 4.06
CA LEU A 18 -5.02 3.00 3.36
C LEU A 18 -5.98 2.28 4.32
N SER A 19 -5.44 1.55 5.30
CA SER A 19 -6.24 0.80 6.27
C SER A 19 -7.10 1.68 7.19
N TYR A 20 -6.69 2.93 7.38
CA TYR A 20 -7.43 3.93 8.15
C TYR A 20 -8.44 4.73 7.30
N GLY A 21 -8.53 4.46 5.99
CA GLY A 21 -9.40 5.21 5.08
C GLY A 21 -8.85 6.60 4.73
N GLU A 22 -7.58 6.86 5.03
CA GLU A 22 -6.90 8.12 4.74
C GLU A 22 -6.14 7.96 3.41
N LEU A 23 -6.74 8.34 2.29
CA LEU A 23 -6.06 8.27 0.98
C LEU A 23 -5.73 9.66 0.44
N LEU A 24 -4.44 10.00 0.48
CA LEU A 24 -3.90 11.33 0.17
C LEU A 24 -2.95 11.40 -1.04
N ASN A 25 -2.66 10.28 -1.71
CA ASN A 25 -1.72 10.02 -2.84
C ASN A 25 -0.54 9.12 -2.45
N ILE A 26 -0.28 8.06 -3.24
CA ILE A 26 0.86 7.14 -3.07
C ILE A 26 1.86 7.36 -4.21
N PRO A 27 3.18 7.48 -3.95
CA PRO A 27 4.19 7.53 -5.00
C PRO A 27 4.15 6.28 -5.90
N LEU A 28 4.29 6.47 -7.22
CA LEU A 28 4.17 5.39 -8.21
C LEU A 28 5.06 4.18 -7.89
N VAL A 29 6.30 4.43 -7.46
CA VAL A 29 7.28 3.39 -7.13
C VAL A 29 6.82 2.52 -5.94
N SER A 30 6.17 3.12 -4.93
CA SER A 30 5.57 2.37 -3.81
C SER A 30 4.31 1.64 -4.24
N ALA A 31 3.46 2.29 -5.05
CA ALA A 31 2.27 1.66 -5.60
C ALA A 31 2.62 0.41 -6.43
N ASP A 32 3.62 0.48 -7.31
CA ASP A 32 4.08 -0.64 -8.12
C ASP A 32 4.57 -1.82 -7.27
N ARG A 33 5.34 -1.55 -6.21
CA ARG A 33 5.78 -2.61 -5.26
C ARG A 33 4.60 -3.23 -4.51
N LEU A 34 3.67 -2.41 -4.03
CA LEU A 34 2.50 -2.88 -3.30
C LEU A 34 1.54 -3.69 -4.18
N LEU A 35 1.38 -3.29 -5.46
CA LEU A 35 0.63 -4.02 -6.48
C LEU A 35 1.31 -5.35 -6.80
N ALA A 36 2.63 -5.37 -7.01
CA ALA A 36 3.39 -6.59 -7.28
C ALA A 36 3.27 -7.61 -6.14
N GLU A 37 3.22 -7.15 -4.88
CA GLU A 37 3.01 -7.98 -3.69
C GLU A 37 1.53 -8.29 -3.39
N HIS A 38 0.61 -7.84 -4.24
CA HIS A 38 -0.84 -8.02 -4.10
C HIS A 38 -1.39 -7.50 -2.76
N LEU A 39 -0.80 -6.44 -2.22
CA LEU A 39 -1.20 -5.80 -0.97
C LEU A 39 -2.24 -4.70 -1.18
N ILE A 40 -2.25 -4.13 -2.39
CA ILE A 40 -3.29 -3.23 -2.87
C ILE A 40 -3.79 -3.72 -4.24
N GLU A 41 -4.95 -3.24 -4.65
CA GLU A 41 -5.52 -3.48 -5.97
C GLU A 41 -6.05 -2.18 -6.58
N ALA A 42 -5.99 -2.06 -7.90
CA ALA A 42 -6.57 -0.91 -8.61
C ALA A 42 -8.09 -1.10 -8.74
N VAL A 43 -8.86 -0.13 -8.23
CA VAL A 43 -10.33 -0.15 -8.23
C VAL A 43 -10.91 0.64 -9.41
N GLY A 44 -10.12 1.51 -10.03
CA GLY A 44 -10.51 2.30 -11.20
C GLY A 44 -9.49 3.37 -11.55
N MET A 45 -9.64 3.97 -12.74
CA MET A 45 -8.93 5.21 -13.08
C MET A 45 -9.76 6.39 -12.58
N LEU A 46 -9.10 7.41 -12.03
CA LEU A 46 -9.77 8.69 -11.80
C LEU A 46 -10.01 9.36 -13.15
N ASP A 47 -11.28 9.60 -13.49
CA ASP A 47 -11.68 10.50 -14.58
C ASP A 47 -11.39 11.94 -14.16
N GLY A 48 -10.11 12.30 -14.14
CA GLY A 48 -9.62 13.64 -13.88
C GLY A 48 -8.49 13.93 -14.86
N ALA A 49 -8.39 15.20 -15.29
CA ALA A 49 -7.45 15.71 -16.30
C ALA A 49 -6.15 14.88 -16.35
N ALA A 50 -6.14 13.89 -17.25
CA ALA A 50 -5.04 12.96 -17.37
C ALA A 50 -3.83 13.76 -17.83
N VAL A 51 -2.90 14.04 -16.91
CA VAL A 51 -1.62 14.60 -17.29
C VAL A 51 -0.90 13.49 -18.05
N THR A 52 -0.62 13.71 -19.32
CA THR A 52 0.06 12.75 -20.19
C THR A 52 1.30 12.20 -19.49
N GLY A 53 1.31 10.88 -19.23
CA GLY A 53 2.41 10.19 -18.53
C GLY A 53 2.20 9.94 -17.02
N ARG A 54 1.12 10.43 -16.41
CA ARG A 54 0.76 10.10 -15.01
C ARG A 54 -0.53 9.29 -14.97
N LYS A 55 -0.43 8.01 -14.61
CA LYS A 55 -1.60 7.17 -14.32
C LYS A 55 -1.94 7.35 -12.84
N LEU A 56 -3.09 7.93 -12.55
CA LEU A 56 -3.65 7.99 -11.21
C LEU A 56 -4.64 6.83 -11.07
N TYR A 57 -4.30 5.87 -10.20
CA TYR A 57 -5.17 4.76 -9.87
C TYR A 57 -5.87 5.06 -8.54
N ASN A 58 -7.19 4.85 -8.50
CA ASN A 58 -7.83 4.58 -7.22
C ASN A 58 -7.41 3.18 -6.81
N VAL A 59 -6.91 3.06 -5.58
CA VAL A 59 -6.47 1.78 -5.03
C VAL A 59 -7.24 1.45 -3.76
N ASP A 60 -7.49 0.17 -3.53
CA ASP A 60 -8.01 -0.35 -2.26
C ASP A 60 -7.01 -1.34 -1.66
N ILE A 61 -7.04 -1.47 -0.35
CA ILE A 61 -6.23 -2.44 0.37
C ILE A 61 -6.85 -3.83 0.25
N THR A 62 -6.08 -4.79 -0.23
CA THR A 62 -6.56 -6.17 -0.37
C THR A 62 -6.67 -6.83 1.01
N ARG A 63 -7.31 -8.01 1.06
CA ARG A 63 -7.28 -8.86 2.25
C ARG A 63 -5.84 -9.15 2.71
N ARG A 64 -4.90 -9.35 1.77
CA ARG A 64 -3.49 -9.61 2.08
C ARG A 64 -2.80 -8.37 2.67
N GLY A 65 -3.10 -7.19 2.13
CA GLY A 65 -2.66 -5.91 2.71
C GLY A 65 -3.12 -5.73 4.16
N ARG A 66 -4.41 -5.98 4.44
CA ARG A 66 -4.95 -5.92 5.82
C ARG A 66 -4.29 -6.91 6.77
N LEU A 67 -3.98 -8.12 6.31
CA LEU A 67 -3.25 -9.11 7.11
C LEU A 67 -1.80 -8.68 7.39
N MET A 68 -1.14 -8.02 6.42
CA MET A 68 0.19 -7.45 6.62
C MET A 68 0.18 -6.37 7.70
N VAL A 69 -0.74 -5.42 7.63
CA VAL A 69 -0.94 -4.37 8.66
C VAL A 69 -1.14 -5.00 10.03
N THR A 70 -2.04 -5.99 10.13
CA THR A 70 -2.29 -6.73 11.38
C THR A 70 -1.05 -7.43 11.91
N ALA A 71 -0.24 -8.03 11.04
CA ALA A 71 0.99 -8.72 11.44
C ALA A 71 2.04 -7.75 11.99
N VAL A 72 2.17 -6.56 11.38
CA VAL A 72 3.08 -5.50 11.86
C VAL A 72 2.60 -4.97 13.22
N LEU A 73 1.31 -4.66 13.37
CA LEU A 73 0.72 -4.21 14.64
C LEU A 73 0.91 -5.19 15.80
N ARG A 74 0.86 -6.50 15.51
CA ARG A 74 1.07 -7.55 16.52
C ARG A 74 2.54 -7.90 16.77
N GLY A 75 3.48 -7.23 16.09
CA GLY A 75 4.91 -7.54 16.18
C GLY A 75 5.30 -8.88 15.53
N HIS A 76 4.42 -9.49 14.74
CA HIS A 76 4.70 -10.75 14.04
C HIS A 76 5.58 -10.56 12.79
N ASN A 77 5.78 -9.31 12.35
CA ASN A 77 6.68 -8.96 11.27
C ASN A 77 7.67 -7.90 11.75
N SER A 78 8.75 -8.36 12.38
CA SER A 78 9.78 -7.51 13.01
C SER A 78 10.63 -6.69 12.03
N ARG A 79 10.49 -6.91 10.72
CA ARG A 79 11.17 -6.11 9.69
C ARG A 79 10.63 -4.68 9.59
N PHE A 80 9.39 -4.47 10.01
CA PHE A 80 8.70 -3.18 9.88
C PHE A 80 8.18 -2.72 11.23
N ILE A 81 8.11 -1.42 11.41
CA ILE A 81 7.59 -0.77 12.61
C ILE A 81 6.23 -0.16 12.25
N ALA A 82 5.22 -0.33 13.11
CA ALA A 82 3.95 0.36 12.92
C ALA A 82 4.14 1.87 13.11
N PRO A 83 3.55 2.73 12.26
CA PRO A 83 3.57 4.17 12.50
C PRO A 83 2.90 4.50 13.85
N PRO A 84 3.35 5.55 14.54
CA PRO A 84 2.70 6.01 15.77
C PRO A 84 1.23 6.37 15.50
N SER A 85 0.35 5.91 16.38
CA SER A 85 -1.09 6.21 16.39
C SER A 85 -1.38 7.64 16.80
#